data_AF-A0A2D7L961-F1
#
_entry.id   AF-A0A2D7L961-F1
#
_cell.length_a   1.000
_cell.length_b   1.000
_cell.length_c   1.000
_cell.angle_alpha   90.00
_cell.angle_beta   90.00
_cell.angle_gamma   90.00
#
_symmetry.space_group_name_H-M   'P 1'
#
loop_
_entity.id
_entity.type
_entity.pdbx_description
1 polymer ?
#
loop_
_entity_poly.entity_id
_entity_poly.type
_entity_poly.pdbx_seq_one_letter_code
_entity_poly.pdbx_strand_id
1 'polypeptide(L)' 'MARTRLQRCTDCGEYGLGEECKDCGGKMTSVAPLKFSPQDAQGARRRQRENAGSDEWIEELPTPRKEEDE' A
#
# COMPACT_ATOMS: atom_id res chain seq x y z
N MET A 1 -1.73 13.78 13.47
CA MET A 1 -1.96 12.32 13.31
C MET A 1 -0.95 11.61 14.18
N ALA A 2 -1.37 10.78 15.15
CA ALA A 2 -0.45 10.00 15.97
C ALA A 2 0.30 9.02 15.05
N ARG A 3 1.55 9.34 14.74
CA ARG A 3 2.44 8.49 13.95
C ARG A 3 2.91 7.36 14.87
N THR A 4 2.50 6.13 14.60
CA THR A 4 3.10 4.97 15.26
C THR A 4 4.60 4.98 14.99
N ARG A 5 5.41 4.70 16.01
CA ARG A 5 6.88 4.58 15.82
C ARG A 5 7.28 3.31 15.07
N LEU A 6 6.42 2.30 15.06
CA LEU A 6 6.65 1.04 14.36
C LEU A 6 6.81 1.26 12.85
N GLN A 7 7.90 0.75 12.31
CA GLN A 7 8.24 0.71 10.90
C GLN A 7 8.32 -0.75 10.40
N ARG A 8 8.20 -0.94 9.09
CA ARG A 8 8.41 -2.22 8.40
C ARG A 8 9.35 -2.02 7.22
N CYS A 9 10.28 -2.93 7.02
CA CYS A 9 11.18 -2.93 5.88
C CYS A 9 10.41 -3.19 4.58
N THR A 10 10.68 -2.41 3.53
CA THR A 10 10.06 -2.60 2.20
C THR A 10 10.56 -3.84 1.47
N ASP A 11 11.74 -4.35 1.83
CA ASP A 11 12.44 -5.37 1.06
C ASP A 11 12.25 -6.78 1.66
N CYS A 12 12.47 -6.92 2.97
CA CYS A 12 12.32 -8.21 3.67
C CYS A 12 11.06 -8.31 4.54
N GLY A 13 10.41 -7.19 4.84
CA GLY A 13 9.19 -7.16 5.66
C GLY A 13 9.40 -7.22 7.17
N GLU A 14 10.64 -7.17 7.68
CA GLU A 14 10.96 -7.14 9.11
C GLU A 14 10.44 -5.85 9.80
N TYR A 15 10.08 -5.96 11.08
CA TYR A 15 9.59 -4.84 11.87
C TYR A 15 10.71 -4.20 12.70
N GLY A 16 10.64 -2.87 12.83
CA GLY A 16 11.63 -2.12 13.59
C GLY A 16 11.13 -0.76 14.05
N LEU A 17 12.01 -0.04 14.72
CA LEU A 17 11.78 1.34 15.17
C LEU A 17 12.74 2.35 14.51
N GLY A 18 13.70 1.85 13.72
CA GLY A 18 14.70 2.67 13.03
C GLY A 18 14.29 2.99 11.59
N GLU A 19 15.13 3.78 10.92
CA GLU A 19 14.94 4.15 9.50
C GLU A 19 15.52 3.09 8.54
N GLU A 20 16.47 2.28 9.02
CA GLU A 20 17.16 1.25 8.27
C GLU A 20 16.94 -0.13 8.90
N CYS A 21 16.77 -1.14 8.04
CA CYS A 21 16.60 -2.53 8.47
C CYS A 21 17.93 -3.12 8.95
N LYS A 22 17.91 -3.78 10.11
CA LYS A 22 19.10 -4.41 10.69
C LYS A 22 19.52 -5.70 9.96
N ASP A 23 18.59 -6.36 9.29
CA ASP A 23 18.86 -7.65 8.64
C ASP A 23 19.30 -7.50 7.19
N CYS A 24 18.69 -6.59 6.43
CA CYS A 24 19.00 -6.40 5.00
C CYS A 24 19.54 -5.00 4.63
N GLY A 25 19.55 -4.03 5.56
CA GLY A 25 19.93 -2.64 5.26
C GLY A 25 18.88 -1.85 4.47
N GLY A 26 17.75 -2.46 4.14
CA GLY A 26 16.65 -1.84 3.39
C GLY A 26 15.96 -0.70 4.13
N LYS A 27 15.27 0.17 3.38
CA LYS A 27 14.56 1.32 3.95
C LYS A 27 13.32 0.86 4.74
N MET A 28 13.14 1.40 5.93
CA MET A 28 11.95 1.15 6.73
C MET A 28 10.89 2.24 6.50
N THR A 29 9.61 1.83 6.46
CA THR A 29 8.46 2.72 6.28
C THR A 29 7.41 2.52 7.36
N SER A 30 6.56 3.52 7.61
CA SER A 30 5.57 3.47 8.68
C SER A 30 4.53 2.39 8.42
N VAL A 31 4.28 1.54 9.42
CA VAL A 31 3.32 0.42 9.30
C VAL A 31 1.87 0.92 9.28
N ALA A 32 1.58 1.98 10.02
CA ALA A 32 0.21 2.46 10.11
C ALA A 32 -0.29 2.97 8.75
N PRO A 33 -1.42 2.44 8.24
CA PRO A 33 -1.98 2.91 6.99
C PRO A 33 -2.50 4.35 7.12
N LEU A 34 -2.67 4.99 5.98
CA LEU A 34 -3.39 6.26 5.93
C LEU A 34 -4.84 6.05 6.37
N LYS A 35 -5.34 6.91 7.25
CA LYS A 35 -6.73 6.86 7.72
C LYS A 35 -7.67 7.19 6.57
N PHE A 36 -8.68 6.34 6.39
CA PHE A 36 -9.79 6.62 5.47
C PHE A 36 -10.63 7.79 5.98
N SER A 37 -11.13 8.60 5.06
CA SER A 37 -12.13 9.65 5.32
C SER A 37 -13.20 9.59 4.23
N PRO A 38 -14.50 9.61 4.57
CA PRO A 38 -15.56 9.64 3.57
C PRO A 38 -15.46 10.84 2.61
N GLN A 39 -14.95 11.97 3.07
CA GLN A 39 -14.79 13.17 2.24
C GLN A 39 -13.57 13.12 1.30
N ASP A 40 -12.53 12.33 1.64
CA ASP A 40 -11.27 12.15 0.90
C ASP A 40 -10.94 13.24 -0.15
N ALA A 41 -10.63 14.45 0.32
CA ALA A 41 -10.43 15.61 -0.55
C ALA A 41 -9.31 15.44 -1.60
N GLN A 42 -8.37 14.51 -1.37
CA GLN A 42 -7.27 14.19 -2.29
C GLN A 42 -7.53 12.93 -3.12
N GLY A 43 -8.73 12.34 -3.02
CA GLY A 43 -9.08 11.08 -3.68
C GLY A 43 -9.03 11.14 -5.20
N ALA A 44 -9.48 12.26 -5.80
CA ALA A 44 -9.41 12.45 -7.24
C ALA A 44 -7.96 12.42 -7.76
N ARG A 45 -7.06 13.15 -7.08
CA ARG A 45 -5.63 13.17 -7.40
C ARG A 45 -4.98 11.80 -7.23
N ARG A 46 -5.33 11.06 -6.17
CA ARG A 46 -4.82 9.71 -5.92
C ARG A 46 -5.25 8.75 -7.04
N ARG A 47 -6.53 8.76 -7.42
CA ARG A 47 -7.05 7.94 -8.54
C ARG A 47 -6.36 8.27 -9.86
N GLN A 48 -6.13 9.55 -10.16
CA GLN A 48 -5.40 9.96 -11.36
C GLN A 48 -3.96 9.43 -11.38
N ARG A 49 -3.27 9.44 -10.23
CA ARG A 49 -1.89 8.95 -10.12
C ARG A 49 -1.77 7.45 -10.41
N GLU A 50 -2.75 6.67 -9.95
CA GLU A 50 -2.79 5.21 -10.19
C GLU A 50 -3.48 4.86 -11.52
N ASN A 51 -3.83 5.86 -12.34
CA ASN A 51 -4.63 5.70 -13.56
C ASN A 51 -5.89 4.84 -13.36
N ALA A 52 -6.54 5.00 -12.20
CA ALA A 52 -7.65 4.15 -11.81
C ALA A 52 -8.83 4.30 -12.77
N GLY A 53 -9.28 3.19 -13.34
CA GLY A 53 -10.34 3.13 -14.34
C GLY A 53 -9.87 2.99 -15.79
N SER A 54 -8.56 2.90 -16.05
CA SER A 54 -8.06 2.40 -17.34
C SER A 54 -8.40 0.92 -17.53
N ASP A 55 -8.41 0.45 -18.78
CA ASP A 55 -8.65 -0.96 -19.09
C ASP A 55 -7.63 -1.86 -18.38
N GLU A 56 -6.34 -1.48 -18.40
CA GLU A 56 -5.25 -2.17 -17.69
C GLU A 56 -5.53 -2.26 -16.18
N TRP A 57 -5.98 -1.16 -15.55
CA TRP A 57 -6.29 -1.15 -14.13
C TRP A 57 -7.46 -2.08 -13.79
N ILE A 58 -8.46 -2.18 -14.65
CA ILE A 58 -9.63 -3.06 -14.48
C ILE A 58 -9.21 -4.52 -14.59
N GLU A 59 -8.34 -4.86 -15.55
CA GLU A 59 -7.81 -6.22 -15.74
C GLU A 59 -6.95 -6.70 -14.56
N GLU A 60 -6.23 -5.80 -13.90
CA GLU A 60 -5.44 -6.10 -12.70
C GLU A 60 -6.27 -6.35 -11.43
N LEU A 61 -7.55 -5.99 -11.42
CA LEU A 61 -8.38 -6.13 -10.23
C LEU A 61 -8.57 -7.60 -9.86
N PRO A 62 -8.45 -7.97 -8.57
CA PRO A 62 -8.73 -9.32 -8.14
C PRO A 62 -10.21 -9.65 -8.37
N THR A 63 -10.48 -10.61 -9.25
CA THR A 63 -11.84 -11.09 -9.47
C THR A 63 -12.25 -12.01 -8.31
N PRO A 64 -13.47 -11.84 -7.75
CA PRO A 64 -13.97 -12.70 -6.67
C PRO A 64 -14.17 -14.17 -7.06
N ARG A 65 -14.06 -14.51 -8.36
CA ARG A 65 -14.22 -15.85 -8.90
C ARG A 65 -13.07 -16.12 -9.87
N LYS A 66 -12.21 -17.08 -9.52
CA LYS A 66 -11.72 -18.00 -10.55
C LYS A 66 -12.90 -18.92 -10.83
N GLU A 67 -13.55 -18.74 -11.97
CA GLU A 67 -14.14 -19.91 -12.61
C GLU A 67 -12.91 -20.74 -13.03
N GLU A 68 -12.70 -21.87 -12.35
CA GLU A 68 -11.90 -22.94 -12.91
C GLU A 68 -12.67 -23.37 -14.16
N ASP A 69 -12.36 -22.74 -15.29
CA ASP A 69 -12.75 -23.25 -16.60
C ASP A 69 -12.09 -24.63 -16.78
N GLU A 70 -12.91 -25.59 -17.20
CA GLU A 70 -12.68 -27.05 -17.36
C GLU A 70 -11.27 -27.51 -17.81
#